data_AF-A0A0V1B757-F1
#
_entry.id   AF-A0A0V1B757-F1
#
_cell.length_a   1.000
_cell.length_b   1.000
_cell.length_c   1.000
_cell.angle_alpha   90.00
_cell.angle_beta   90.00
_cell.angle_gamma   90.00
#
_symmetry.space_group_name_H-M   'P 1'
#
loop_
_entity.id
_entity.type
_entity.pdbx_description
1 polymer ?
#
loop_
_entity_poly.entity_id
_entity_poly.type
_entity_poly.pdbx_seq_one_letter_code
_entity_poly.pdbx_strand_id
1 'polypeptide(L)'
;LSNFPDISSKHIHKIMERQLKVPYLAKLDNTIQPGQSLIARGLVTGDRFDINFQQGVHEHNGIALHVSCRQHEKVFVLNTFDEGSWKKETRFKSPLKVGEPFDLRIRAHDDRFEMFANHKHVGDYKHMQPLTSINHLLITGTCELHSVLWEGNYYPKPYECRLDGFKPGRRLFVSGVPADGAKKFSINLCSGTDIAFHFNPRFNEKKVVRNAMVNGSWGNEERNGDFPFDKKKNFDILFVCETQAIQVYVNNMEFTNFVHRVAPEKIDSLKIEGDLELQLIHLE
;
A
#
# COMPACT_ATOMS: atom_id res chain seq x y z
N LEU A 1 -14.89 11.23 37.71
CA LEU A 1 -13.60 10.52 37.85
C LEU A 1 -13.83 9.05 37.53
N SER A 2 -13.57 8.66 36.28
CA SER A 2 -13.37 7.27 35.89
C SER A 2 -12.52 7.32 34.62
N ASN A 3 -11.21 7.16 34.84
CA ASN A 3 -10.15 7.20 33.85
C ASN A 3 -10.36 6.12 32.80
N PHE A 4 -10.78 6.51 31.60
CA PHE A 4 -10.50 5.73 30.40
C PHE A 4 -9.06 6.09 29.97
N PRO A 5 -8.19 5.11 29.67
CA PRO A 5 -6.90 5.43 29.09
C PRO A 5 -7.16 6.04 27.72
N ASP A 6 -6.72 7.29 27.56
CA ASP A 6 -6.64 7.97 26.28
C ASP A 6 -5.57 7.26 25.43
N ILE A 7 -6.00 6.22 24.72
CA ILE A 7 -5.24 5.55 23.66
C ILE A 7 -5.61 6.24 22.33
N SER A 8 -5.62 7.57 22.30
CA SER A 8 -5.52 8.30 21.05
C SER A 8 -4.07 8.26 20.56
N SER A 9 -3.90 7.98 19.26
CA SER A 9 -2.70 8.28 18.45
C SER A 9 -1.38 7.53 18.76
N LYS A 10 -1.05 7.23 20.03
CA LYS A 10 0.32 6.89 20.45
C LYS A 10 0.85 5.52 20.03
N HIS A 11 0.00 4.54 19.73
CA HIS A 11 0.47 3.19 19.32
C HIS A 11 0.57 3.00 17.80
N ILE A 12 -0.21 3.73 17.00
CA ILE A 12 -0.01 3.80 15.55
C ILE A 12 1.21 4.69 15.24
N HIS A 13 1.44 5.76 16.02
CA HIS A 13 2.66 6.56 15.93
C HIS A 13 3.94 5.80 16.31
N LYS A 14 3.87 4.76 17.17
CA LYS A 14 5.08 4.06 17.63
C LYS A 14 5.74 3.18 16.55
N ILE A 15 5.01 2.81 15.50
CA ILE A 15 5.59 2.14 14.31
C ILE A 15 6.24 3.17 13.36
N MET A 16 5.95 4.47 13.51
CA MET A 16 6.50 5.55 12.69
C MET A 16 7.79 6.17 13.25
N GLU A 17 8.27 5.76 14.44
CA GLU A 17 9.41 6.42 15.11
C GLU A 17 10.81 5.88 14.74
N ARG A 18 10.91 4.85 13.89
CA ARG A 18 12.22 4.35 13.46
C ARG A 18 12.60 4.94 12.12
N GLN A 19 13.22 6.12 12.15
CA GLN A 19 13.88 6.69 10.98
C GLN A 19 14.94 5.71 10.47
N LEU A 20 14.80 5.26 9.22
CA LEU A 20 15.79 4.46 8.53
C LEU A 20 16.93 5.37 8.07
N LYS A 21 18.17 4.95 8.33
CA LYS A 21 19.34 5.74 7.97
C LYS A 21 19.47 5.83 6.44
N VAL A 22 19.67 7.05 5.93
CA VAL A 22 20.05 7.33 4.55
C VAL A 22 21.56 7.64 4.52
N PRO A 23 22.38 7.04 3.62
CA PRO A 23 21.99 6.12 2.56
C PRO A 23 21.46 4.78 3.11
N TYR A 24 20.34 4.33 2.55
CA TYR A 24 19.70 3.06 2.89
C TYR A 24 20.07 2.03 1.82
N LEU A 25 20.84 1.02 2.20
CA LEU A 25 21.20 -0.09 1.32
C LEU A 25 20.61 -1.38 1.88
N ALA A 26 19.80 -2.05 1.07
CA ALA A 26 19.24 -3.36 1.38
C ALA A 26 19.60 -4.36 0.29
N LYS A 27 20.01 -5.56 0.71
CA LYS A 27 20.06 -6.73 -0.17
C LYS A 27 18.67 -7.32 -0.27
N LEU A 28 18.24 -7.67 -1.48
CA LEU A 28 17.01 -8.41 -1.70
C LEU A 28 17.32 -9.89 -1.62
N ASP A 29 16.74 -10.58 -0.63
CA ASP A 29 17.02 -12.00 -0.39
C ASP A 29 16.48 -12.91 -1.49
N ASN A 30 15.45 -12.45 -2.19
CA ASN A 30 14.82 -13.15 -3.30
C ASN A 30 14.80 -12.27 -4.55
N THR A 31 14.81 -12.93 -5.70
CA THR A 31 14.59 -12.26 -6.98
C THR A 31 13.23 -11.57 -7.01
N ILE A 32 13.22 -10.33 -7.48
CA ILE A 32 11.99 -9.56 -7.72
C ILE A 32 11.05 -10.35 -8.63
N GLN A 33 9.83 -10.58 -8.15
CA GLN A 33 8.76 -11.19 -8.93
C GLN A 33 7.77 -10.11 -9.41
N PRO A 34 7.21 -10.27 -10.62
CA PRO A 34 6.06 -9.50 -11.08
C PRO A 34 4.91 -9.50 -10.06
N GLY A 35 4.29 -8.34 -9.85
CA GLY A 35 3.25 -8.10 -8.85
C GLY A 35 3.79 -7.58 -7.51
N GLN A 36 5.10 -7.72 -7.23
CA GLN A 36 5.73 -7.12 -6.06
C GLN A 36 5.90 -5.61 -6.22
N SER A 37 5.93 -4.90 -5.10
CA SER A 37 6.06 -3.45 -5.05
C SER A 37 7.08 -3.02 -4.00
N LEU A 38 7.93 -2.07 -4.37
CA LEU A 38 8.58 -1.20 -3.39
C LEU A 38 7.51 -0.26 -2.86
N ILE A 39 7.46 -0.08 -1.54
CA ILE A 39 6.72 0.98 -0.86
C ILE A 39 7.71 1.74 0.02
N ALA A 40 8.09 2.94 -0.41
CA ALA A 40 8.97 3.83 0.33
C ALA A 40 8.17 5.03 0.83
N ARG A 41 8.20 5.26 2.15
CA ARG A 41 7.55 6.41 2.79
C ARG A 41 8.52 7.18 3.64
N GLY A 42 8.33 8.48 3.67
CA GLY A 42 9.28 9.37 4.32
C GLY A 42 8.90 10.84 4.23
N LEU A 43 9.87 11.71 4.45
CA LEU A 43 9.77 13.16 4.31
C LEU A 43 10.79 13.65 3.28
N VAL A 44 10.37 14.48 2.33
CA VAL A 44 11.31 15.13 1.41
C VAL A 44 11.99 16.28 2.15
N THR A 45 13.32 16.23 2.33
CA THR A 45 14.04 17.23 3.14
C THR A 45 14.96 18.15 2.35
N GLY A 46 15.18 17.88 1.07
CA GLY A 46 16.00 18.74 0.22
C GLY A 46 15.69 18.56 -1.25
N ASP A 47 16.62 19.03 -2.09
CA ASP A 47 16.38 19.15 -3.52
C ASP A 47 16.32 17.81 -4.27
N ARG A 48 17.09 16.80 -3.82
CA ARG A 48 17.22 15.55 -4.57
C ARG A 48 17.41 14.33 -3.69
N PHE A 49 16.65 13.29 -3.96
CA PHE A 49 16.92 11.93 -3.49
C PHE A 49 16.75 10.93 -4.63
N ASP A 50 17.48 9.83 -4.55
CA ASP A 50 17.55 8.82 -5.60
C ASP A 50 17.20 7.43 -5.03
N ILE A 51 16.52 6.61 -5.84
CA ILE A 51 16.22 5.20 -5.57
C ILE A 51 16.77 4.36 -6.72
N ASN A 52 17.64 3.41 -6.39
CA ASN A 52 18.30 2.53 -7.34
C ASN A 52 17.91 1.07 -7.09
N PHE A 53 17.39 0.42 -8.12
CA PHE A 53 17.33 -1.03 -8.24
C PHE A 53 18.57 -1.48 -8.99
N GLN A 54 19.54 -2.02 -8.25
CA GLN A 54 20.91 -2.19 -8.76
C GLN A 54 21.46 -3.60 -8.54
N GLN A 55 22.53 -3.89 -9.28
CA GLN A 55 23.29 -5.12 -9.21
C GLN A 55 24.42 -4.95 -8.19
N GLY A 56 24.40 -5.71 -7.11
CA GLY A 56 25.39 -5.58 -6.04
C GLY A 56 25.36 -4.22 -5.33
N VAL A 57 26.47 -3.93 -4.64
CA VAL A 57 26.58 -2.73 -3.79
C VAL A 57 27.04 -1.50 -4.58
N HIS A 58 27.78 -1.70 -5.66
CA HIS A 58 28.42 -0.61 -6.41
C HIS A 58 27.70 -0.29 -7.71
N GLU A 59 27.56 0.99 -8.02
CA GLU A 59 26.83 1.50 -9.20
C GLU A 59 27.40 0.98 -10.53
N HIS A 60 28.71 0.74 -10.61
CA HIS A 60 29.36 0.24 -11.83
C HIS A 60 28.94 -1.18 -12.24
N ASN A 61 28.30 -1.93 -11.34
CA ASN A 61 27.78 -3.26 -11.64
C ASN A 61 26.49 -3.22 -12.48
N GLY A 62 25.84 -2.05 -12.61
CA GLY A 62 24.60 -1.89 -13.35
C GLY A 62 23.42 -1.47 -12.46
N ILE A 63 22.57 -0.61 -12.99
CA ILE A 63 21.35 -0.11 -12.34
C ILE A 63 20.19 -0.33 -13.31
N ALA A 64 19.35 -1.33 -13.03
CA ALA A 64 18.21 -1.68 -13.87
C ALA A 64 17.17 -0.54 -13.91
N LEU A 65 16.96 0.10 -12.76
CA LEU A 65 16.11 1.28 -12.64
C LEU A 65 16.71 2.27 -11.63
N HIS A 66 17.10 3.44 -12.12
CA HIS A 66 17.40 4.63 -11.33
C HIS A 66 16.17 5.53 -11.35
N VAL A 67 15.74 6.01 -10.18
CA VAL A 67 14.68 7.01 -10.03
C VAL A 67 15.23 8.17 -9.23
N SER A 68 15.34 9.34 -9.87
CA SER A 68 15.81 10.58 -9.25
C SER A 68 14.66 11.55 -9.05
N CYS A 69 14.29 11.83 -7.80
CA CYS A 69 13.33 12.89 -7.50
C CYS A 69 14.06 14.23 -7.44
N ARG A 70 13.76 15.15 -8.38
CA ARG A 70 14.42 16.46 -8.48
C ARG A 70 13.41 17.58 -8.24
N GLN A 71 13.54 18.27 -7.12
CA GLN A 71 12.55 19.25 -6.64
C GLN A 71 12.61 20.57 -7.44
N HIS A 72 13.81 21.05 -7.78
CA HIS A 72 13.97 22.24 -8.63
C HIS A 72 13.31 22.08 -10.02
N GLU A 73 13.37 20.88 -10.61
CA GLU A 73 12.73 20.57 -11.90
C GLU A 73 11.27 20.10 -11.76
N LYS A 74 10.84 19.71 -10.54
CA LYS A 74 9.54 19.09 -10.24
C LYS A 74 9.27 17.81 -11.03
N VAL A 75 10.30 16.98 -11.19
CA VAL A 75 10.21 15.72 -11.95
C VAL A 75 10.81 14.54 -11.20
N PHE A 76 10.36 13.34 -11.56
CA PHE A 76 11.14 12.13 -11.44
C PHE A 76 11.91 11.94 -12.75
N VAL A 77 13.24 11.82 -12.67
CA VAL A 77 14.09 11.42 -13.81
C VAL A 77 14.45 9.96 -13.64
N LEU A 78 14.09 9.15 -14.63
CA LEU A 78 14.33 7.73 -14.65
C LEU A 78 15.34 7.35 -15.71
N ASN A 79 16.20 6.39 -15.40
CA ASN A 79 17.16 5.87 -16.35
C ASN A 79 17.64 4.46 -15.97
N THR A 80 18.36 3.82 -16.88
CA THR A 80 19.07 2.57 -16.66
C THR A 80 20.57 2.86 -16.86
N PHE A 81 21.41 2.32 -15.98
CA PHE A 81 22.85 2.33 -16.15
C PHE A 81 23.31 0.91 -16.50
N ASP A 82 23.90 0.75 -17.68
CA ASP A 82 24.27 -0.56 -18.21
C ASP A 82 25.47 -0.44 -19.14
N GLU A 83 26.36 -1.44 -19.10
CA GLU A 83 27.62 -1.46 -19.84
C GLU A 83 28.46 -0.17 -19.65
N GLY A 84 28.50 0.34 -18.41
CA GLY A 84 29.29 1.54 -18.07
C GLY A 84 28.71 2.87 -18.55
N SER A 85 27.47 2.89 -19.05
CA SER A 85 26.83 4.11 -19.57
C SER A 85 25.37 4.25 -19.12
N TRP A 86 24.96 5.50 -18.90
CA TRP A 86 23.54 5.85 -18.75
C TRP A 86 22.84 5.77 -20.10
N LYS A 87 21.64 5.20 -20.14
CA LYS A 87 20.78 5.19 -21.32
C LYS A 87 20.01 6.51 -21.44
N LYS A 88 18.97 6.54 -22.27
CA LYS A 88 18.14 7.73 -22.48
C LYS A 88 17.23 7.98 -21.27
N GLU A 89 17.28 9.19 -20.72
CA GLU A 89 16.41 9.59 -19.62
C GLU A 89 14.92 9.57 -20.01
N THR A 90 14.09 9.11 -19.08
CA THR A 90 12.63 9.27 -19.08
C THR A 90 12.24 10.19 -17.94
N ARG A 91 11.26 11.09 -18.16
CA ARG A 91 10.90 12.12 -17.18
C ARG A 91 9.42 12.11 -16.91
N PHE A 92 9.04 12.05 -15.63
CA PHE A 92 7.66 12.14 -15.17
C PHE A 92 7.48 13.33 -14.25
N LYS A 93 6.31 13.95 -14.25
CA LYS A 93 6.00 15.03 -13.30
C LYS A 93 5.95 14.47 -11.89
N SER A 94 6.68 15.07 -10.95
CA SER A 94 6.62 14.69 -9.54
C SER A 94 5.57 15.53 -8.81
N PRO A 95 4.68 14.91 -8.01
CA PRO A 95 3.78 15.64 -7.12
C PRO A 95 4.42 15.96 -5.76
N LEU A 96 5.62 15.45 -5.48
CA LEU A 96 6.28 15.60 -4.17
C LEU A 96 6.81 17.02 -3.98
N LYS A 97 6.90 17.45 -2.72
CA LYS A 97 7.44 18.77 -2.34
C LYS A 97 8.35 18.67 -1.12
N VAL A 98 9.36 19.51 -1.08
CA VAL A 98 10.21 19.70 0.11
C VAL A 98 9.36 20.07 1.32
N GLY A 99 9.60 19.42 2.45
CA GLY A 99 8.87 19.58 3.70
C GLY A 99 7.56 18.79 3.79
N GLU A 100 7.17 18.06 2.72
CA GLU A 100 5.95 17.24 2.72
C GLU A 100 6.28 15.74 2.82
N PRO A 101 5.44 14.95 3.51
CA PRO A 101 5.54 13.50 3.48
C PRO A 101 5.36 12.96 2.07
N PHE A 102 6.02 11.86 1.76
CA PHE A 102 5.84 11.13 0.51
C PHE A 102 5.48 9.67 0.74
N ASP A 103 4.66 9.14 -0.16
CA ASP A 103 4.45 7.71 -0.41
C ASP A 103 4.82 7.45 -1.87
N LEU A 104 5.92 6.73 -2.10
CA LEU A 104 6.40 6.36 -3.43
C LEU A 104 6.34 4.85 -3.57
N ARG A 105 5.59 4.38 -4.57
CA ARG A 105 5.45 2.97 -4.89
C ARG A 105 5.96 2.67 -6.28
N ILE A 106 6.72 1.60 -6.39
CA ILE A 106 7.26 1.12 -7.67
C ILE A 106 6.92 -0.37 -7.76
N ARG A 107 5.90 -0.67 -8.57
CA ARG A 107 5.37 -2.02 -8.77
C ARG A 107 6.03 -2.65 -9.99
N ALA A 108 6.58 -3.84 -9.84
CA ALA A 108 7.19 -4.58 -10.94
C ALA A 108 6.10 -5.38 -11.70
N HIS A 109 6.09 -5.29 -13.01
CA HIS A 109 5.34 -6.15 -13.92
C HIS A 109 6.30 -6.96 -14.79
N ASP A 110 5.80 -7.84 -15.66
CA ASP A 110 6.65 -8.62 -16.57
C ASP A 110 7.42 -7.75 -17.57
N ASP A 111 6.86 -6.59 -17.95
CA ASP A 111 7.36 -5.74 -19.04
C ASP A 111 7.80 -4.33 -18.62
N ARG A 112 7.42 -3.89 -17.41
CA ARG A 112 7.68 -2.54 -16.92
C ARG A 112 7.65 -2.43 -15.39
N PHE A 113 8.14 -1.31 -14.88
CA PHE A 113 7.80 -0.78 -13.57
C PHE A 113 6.66 0.23 -13.70
N GLU A 114 5.63 0.10 -12.87
CA GLU A 114 4.55 1.07 -12.72
C GLU A 114 4.77 1.89 -11.44
N MET A 115 4.69 3.23 -11.55
CA MET A 115 4.99 4.13 -10.44
C MET A 115 3.77 4.90 -9.94
N PHE A 116 3.66 4.99 -8.62
CA PHE A 116 2.70 5.84 -7.92
C PHE A 116 3.42 6.75 -6.93
N ALA A 117 3.02 8.02 -6.90
CA ALA A 117 3.46 8.96 -5.88
C ALA A 117 2.25 9.62 -5.22
N ASN A 118 2.19 9.58 -3.89
CA ASN A 118 1.06 10.03 -3.08
C ASN A 118 -0.26 9.48 -3.63
N HIS A 119 -0.28 8.15 -3.82
CA HIS A 119 -1.41 7.37 -4.32
C HIS A 119 -1.84 7.63 -5.77
N LYS A 120 -1.15 8.50 -6.50
CA LYS A 120 -1.47 8.81 -7.91
C LYS A 120 -0.46 8.16 -8.83
N HIS A 121 -0.93 7.53 -9.90
CA HIS A 121 -0.08 7.06 -10.99
C HIS A 121 0.72 8.21 -11.60
N VAL A 122 2.04 8.03 -11.74
CA VAL A 122 2.94 9.06 -12.28
C VAL A 122 3.61 8.66 -13.59
N GLY A 123 3.74 7.36 -13.87
CA GLY A 123 4.31 6.87 -15.12
C GLY A 123 4.78 5.43 -15.07
N ASP A 124 5.04 4.88 -16.25
CA ASP A 124 5.49 3.51 -16.47
C ASP A 124 6.86 3.51 -17.13
N TYR A 125 7.79 2.70 -16.61
CA TYR A 125 9.15 2.57 -17.13
C TYR A 125 9.39 1.15 -17.63
N LYS A 126 9.60 0.97 -18.94
CA LYS A 126 9.86 -0.35 -19.53
C LYS A 126 11.18 -0.93 -19.03
N HIS A 127 11.21 -2.23 -18.82
CA HIS A 127 12.44 -2.93 -18.44
C HIS A 127 13.49 -2.83 -19.54
N MET A 128 14.68 -2.38 -19.18
CA MET A 128 15.87 -2.37 -20.06
C MET A 128 16.88 -3.46 -19.66
N GLN A 129 16.77 -3.95 -18.43
CA GLN A 129 17.48 -5.11 -17.90
C GLN A 129 16.46 -6.09 -17.32
N PRO A 130 16.75 -7.40 -17.27
CA PRO A 130 15.89 -8.37 -16.62
C PRO A 130 15.68 -8.04 -15.14
N LEU A 131 14.46 -8.26 -14.61
CA LEU A 131 14.19 -8.13 -13.16
C LEU A 131 15.12 -9.01 -12.32
N THR A 132 15.55 -10.15 -12.86
CA THR A 132 16.49 -11.10 -12.24
C THR A 132 17.88 -10.52 -11.98
N SER A 133 18.25 -9.41 -12.65
CA SER A 133 19.51 -8.72 -12.39
C SER A 133 19.50 -7.98 -11.05
N ILE A 134 18.34 -7.57 -10.57
CA ILE A 134 18.21 -6.71 -9.40
C ILE A 134 18.33 -7.56 -8.13
N ASN A 135 19.29 -7.21 -7.28
CA ASN A 135 19.50 -7.87 -5.99
C ASN A 135 19.79 -6.88 -4.84
N HIS A 136 19.87 -5.58 -5.12
CA HIS A 136 19.99 -4.55 -4.09
C HIS A 136 19.06 -3.37 -4.37
N LEU A 137 18.55 -2.79 -3.30
CA LEU A 137 17.85 -1.51 -3.27
C LEU A 137 18.75 -0.50 -2.55
N LEU A 138 19.05 0.61 -3.20
CA LEU A 138 19.81 1.71 -2.63
C LEU A 138 18.97 3.00 -2.68
N ILE A 139 18.81 3.68 -1.56
CA ILE A 139 18.17 4.99 -1.47
C ILE A 139 19.17 6.00 -0.90
N THR A 140 19.41 7.11 -1.60
CA THR A 140 20.40 8.14 -1.24
C THR A 140 19.83 9.56 -1.41
N GLY A 141 20.61 10.55 -1.00
CA GLY A 141 20.26 11.97 -1.12
C GLY A 141 19.44 12.51 0.06
N THR A 142 18.71 13.59 -0.17
CA THR A 142 18.05 14.39 0.87
C THR A 142 16.59 13.99 1.07
N CYS A 143 16.39 12.92 1.84
CA CYS A 143 15.09 12.52 2.38
C CYS A 143 15.25 11.89 3.77
N GLU A 144 14.19 11.91 4.57
CA GLU A 144 14.06 11.03 5.74
C GLU A 144 13.22 9.83 5.33
N LEU A 145 13.67 8.63 5.69
CA LEU A 145 12.93 7.41 5.42
C LEU A 145 12.27 6.92 6.71
N HIS A 146 10.96 6.69 6.67
CA HIS A 146 10.20 6.13 7.79
C HIS A 146 9.93 4.64 7.60
N SER A 147 9.69 4.22 6.35
CA SER A 147 9.48 2.81 6.03
C SER A 147 9.94 2.49 4.61
N VAL A 148 10.54 1.33 4.44
CA VAL A 148 10.87 0.74 3.14
C VAL A 148 10.43 -0.71 3.17
N LEU A 149 9.46 -1.06 2.34
CA LEU A 149 8.91 -2.41 2.22
C LEU A 149 9.05 -2.90 0.79
N TRP A 150 9.36 -4.18 0.62
CA TRP A 150 9.34 -4.87 -0.66
C TRP A 150 8.42 -6.08 -0.54
N GLU A 151 7.15 -5.90 -0.92
CA GLU A 151 6.10 -6.88 -0.66
C GLU A 151 5.04 -6.88 -1.76
N GLY A 152 4.01 -7.69 -1.59
CA GLY A 152 2.88 -7.78 -2.51
C GLY A 152 3.04 -8.88 -3.55
N ASN A 153 2.01 -9.04 -4.36
CA ASN A 153 1.95 -10.02 -5.44
C ASN A 153 0.83 -9.63 -6.42
N TYR A 154 0.67 -10.42 -7.48
CA TYR A 154 -0.60 -10.51 -8.17
C TYR A 154 -1.55 -11.40 -7.38
N TYR A 155 -2.62 -10.79 -6.90
CA TYR A 155 -3.67 -11.51 -6.19
C TYR A 155 -4.79 -11.87 -7.18
N PRO A 156 -5.17 -13.15 -7.30
CA PRO A 156 -6.31 -13.54 -8.13
C PRO A 156 -7.59 -12.92 -7.58
N LYS A 157 -8.59 -12.73 -8.45
CA LYS A 157 -9.91 -12.23 -8.06
C LYS A 157 -10.98 -13.27 -8.41
N PRO A 158 -11.88 -13.64 -7.46
CA PRO A 158 -11.90 -13.19 -6.07
C PRO A 158 -10.65 -13.69 -5.32
N TYR A 159 -10.15 -12.88 -4.40
CA TYR A 159 -9.10 -13.29 -3.47
C TYR A 159 -9.75 -13.89 -2.23
N GLU A 160 -9.31 -15.08 -1.84
CA GLU A 160 -9.80 -15.76 -0.65
C GLU A 160 -8.63 -16.34 0.14
N CYS A 161 -8.62 -16.17 1.46
CA CYS A 161 -7.67 -16.84 2.34
C CYS A 161 -8.30 -17.22 3.67
N ARG A 162 -7.78 -18.29 4.29
CA ARG A 162 -8.17 -18.70 5.64
C ARG A 162 -7.48 -17.81 6.67
N LEU A 163 -8.20 -17.56 7.76
CA LEU A 163 -7.73 -16.83 8.94
C LEU A 163 -7.85 -17.75 10.15
N ASP A 164 -6.90 -17.66 11.08
CA ASP A 164 -6.96 -18.38 12.37
C ASP A 164 -7.70 -17.55 13.44
N GLY A 165 -8.84 -16.98 13.08
CA GLY A 165 -9.55 -15.99 13.90
C GLY A 165 -9.05 -14.57 13.67
N PHE A 166 -9.95 -13.62 13.43
CA PHE A 166 -9.64 -12.18 13.45
C PHE A 166 -9.91 -11.58 14.83
N LYS A 167 -9.22 -12.13 15.84
CA LYS A 167 -9.41 -11.83 17.28
C LYS A 167 -8.95 -10.41 17.65
N PRO A 168 -9.40 -9.85 18.78
CA PRO A 168 -8.92 -8.55 19.26
C PRO A 168 -7.39 -8.47 19.27
N GLY A 169 -6.84 -7.35 18.79
CA GLY A 169 -5.42 -7.11 18.55
C GLY A 169 -4.92 -7.43 17.14
N ARG A 170 -5.64 -8.28 16.38
CA ARG A 170 -5.30 -8.58 14.98
C ARG A 170 -5.51 -7.38 14.07
N ARG A 171 -4.69 -7.29 13.03
CA ARG A 171 -4.73 -6.22 12.03
C ARG A 171 -4.70 -6.79 10.63
N LEU A 172 -5.53 -6.24 9.76
CA LEU A 172 -5.53 -6.55 8.33
C LEU A 172 -5.27 -5.27 7.56
N PHE A 173 -4.17 -5.24 6.82
CA PHE A 173 -3.85 -4.17 5.89
C PHE A 173 -4.16 -4.63 4.46
N VAL A 174 -4.86 -3.78 3.72
CA VAL A 174 -5.20 -4.00 2.30
C VAL A 174 -4.87 -2.75 1.50
N SER A 175 -4.04 -2.90 0.46
CA SER A 175 -3.80 -1.88 -0.54
C SER A 175 -4.27 -2.34 -1.92
N GLY A 176 -4.88 -1.43 -2.66
CA GLY A 176 -5.30 -1.70 -4.03
C GLY A 176 -5.58 -0.43 -4.82
N VAL A 177 -5.86 -0.60 -6.11
CA VAL A 177 -6.21 0.49 -7.04
C VAL A 177 -7.57 0.17 -7.65
N PRO A 178 -8.62 0.98 -7.39
CA PRO A 178 -9.90 0.80 -8.04
C PRO A 178 -9.77 1.05 -9.55
N ALA A 179 -10.40 0.20 -10.35
CA ALA A 179 -10.37 0.33 -11.81
C ALA A 179 -11.02 1.65 -12.29
N ASP A 180 -10.69 2.11 -13.50
CA ASP A 180 -11.30 3.31 -14.09
C ASP A 180 -12.84 3.20 -14.20
N GLY A 181 -13.29 2.00 -14.56
CA GLY A 181 -14.71 1.65 -14.64
C GLY A 181 -15.36 1.28 -13.31
N ALA A 182 -14.66 1.40 -12.17
CA ALA A 182 -15.11 0.81 -10.91
C ALA A 182 -16.51 1.29 -10.50
N LYS A 183 -17.38 0.33 -10.21
CA LYS A 183 -18.71 0.54 -9.64
C LYS A 183 -18.67 0.24 -8.14
N LYS A 184 -18.07 -0.88 -7.75
CA LYS A 184 -17.92 -1.26 -6.35
C LYS A 184 -16.83 -2.31 -6.15
N PHE A 185 -16.35 -2.43 -4.92
CA PHE A 185 -15.62 -3.61 -4.46
C PHE A 185 -16.00 -3.95 -3.02
N SER A 186 -15.71 -5.17 -2.58
CA SER A 186 -15.99 -5.59 -1.21
C SER A 186 -14.82 -6.32 -0.58
N ILE A 187 -14.61 -6.06 0.70
CA ILE A 187 -13.72 -6.79 1.60
C ILE A 187 -14.62 -7.41 2.67
N ASN A 188 -14.64 -8.73 2.72
CA ASN A 188 -15.51 -9.51 3.60
C ASN A 188 -14.66 -10.30 4.58
N LEU A 189 -14.90 -10.07 5.87
CA LEU A 189 -14.45 -10.97 6.94
C LEU A 189 -15.57 -11.96 7.22
N CYS A 190 -15.32 -13.23 6.93
CA CYS A 190 -16.30 -14.29 6.93
C CYS A 190 -16.14 -15.21 8.15
N SER A 191 -17.25 -15.82 8.58
CA SER A 191 -17.32 -16.81 9.66
C SER A 191 -18.10 -18.02 9.14
N GLY A 192 -17.42 -18.97 8.52
CA GLY A 192 -18.07 -20.05 7.79
C GLY A 192 -18.89 -19.52 6.61
N THR A 193 -20.20 -19.70 6.61
CA THR A 193 -21.10 -19.18 5.56
C THR A 193 -21.58 -17.75 5.80
N ASP A 194 -21.34 -17.22 7.00
CA ASP A 194 -21.75 -15.86 7.37
C ASP A 194 -20.68 -14.83 7.00
N ILE A 195 -21.09 -13.57 6.83
CA ILE A 195 -20.20 -12.43 6.69
C ILE A 195 -20.27 -11.62 7.97
N ALA A 196 -19.26 -11.74 8.82
CA ALA A 196 -19.16 -11.01 10.08
C ALA A 196 -18.98 -9.50 9.86
N PHE A 197 -18.22 -9.13 8.83
CA PHE A 197 -18.07 -7.74 8.42
C PHE A 197 -17.92 -7.62 6.91
N HIS A 198 -18.90 -6.98 6.28
CA HIS A 198 -18.91 -6.60 4.87
C HIS A 198 -18.51 -5.14 4.76
N PHE A 199 -17.36 -4.83 4.15
CA PHE A 199 -16.93 -3.47 3.84
C PHE A 199 -17.03 -3.24 2.33
N ASN A 200 -17.95 -2.39 1.88
CA ASN A 200 -18.29 -2.26 0.48
C ASN A 200 -18.34 -0.81 -0.02
N PRO A 201 -17.20 -0.28 -0.51
CA PRO A 201 -17.17 0.96 -1.25
C PRO A 201 -17.95 0.86 -2.56
N ARG A 202 -18.92 1.77 -2.73
CA ARG A 202 -19.78 1.91 -3.92
C ARG A 202 -19.56 3.28 -4.56
N PHE A 203 -18.89 3.32 -5.70
CA PHE A 203 -18.52 4.55 -6.40
C PHE A 203 -19.71 5.29 -7.00
N ASN A 204 -20.73 4.55 -7.43
CA ASN A 204 -21.99 5.08 -7.98
C ASN A 204 -22.83 5.79 -6.91
N GLU A 205 -22.81 5.30 -5.68
CA GLU A 205 -23.54 5.89 -4.55
C GLU A 205 -22.68 6.90 -3.77
N LYS A 206 -21.35 6.91 -4.00
CA LYS A 206 -20.37 7.64 -3.19
C LYS A 206 -20.55 7.35 -1.70
N LYS A 207 -20.70 6.06 -1.39
CA LYS A 207 -20.87 5.56 -0.02
C LYS A 207 -20.06 4.29 0.20
N VAL A 208 -19.62 4.10 1.43
CA VAL A 208 -19.09 2.83 1.91
C VAL A 208 -20.17 2.18 2.76
N VAL A 209 -20.74 1.11 2.25
CA VAL A 209 -21.74 0.32 2.97
C VAL A 209 -21.02 -0.67 3.87
N ARG A 210 -21.45 -0.72 5.13
CA ARG A 210 -21.01 -1.73 6.09
C ARG A 210 -22.19 -2.51 6.61
N ASN A 211 -22.05 -3.82 6.72
CA ASN A 211 -23.09 -4.69 7.25
C ASN A 211 -22.51 -6.04 7.72
N ALA A 212 -23.36 -6.88 8.29
CA ALA A 212 -23.11 -8.29 8.49
C ALA A 212 -24.23 -9.11 7.84
N MET A 213 -23.90 -10.29 7.33
CA MET A 213 -24.87 -11.28 6.88
C MET A 213 -24.79 -12.49 7.81
N VAL A 214 -25.89 -12.81 8.49
CA VAL A 214 -25.97 -13.94 9.43
C VAL A 214 -27.14 -14.82 9.01
N ASN A 215 -26.92 -16.12 8.88
CA ASN A 215 -27.92 -17.08 8.41
C ASN A 215 -28.56 -16.65 7.07
N GLY A 216 -27.73 -16.16 6.14
CA GLY A 216 -28.17 -15.72 4.82
C GLY A 216 -28.94 -14.39 4.77
N SER A 217 -29.12 -13.71 5.91
CA SER A 217 -29.87 -12.45 5.98
C SER A 217 -28.95 -11.28 6.31
N TRP A 218 -29.04 -10.21 5.52
CA TRP A 218 -28.35 -8.95 5.80
C TRP A 218 -28.98 -8.25 7.01
N GLY A 219 -28.15 -7.71 7.90
CA GLY A 219 -28.58 -6.84 8.99
C GLY A 219 -28.84 -5.40 8.54
N ASN A 220 -28.83 -4.47 9.50
CA ASN A 220 -28.96 -3.04 9.21
C ASN A 220 -27.68 -2.48 8.57
N GLU A 221 -27.82 -1.72 7.48
CA GLU A 221 -26.67 -1.10 6.82
C GLU A 221 -26.18 0.14 7.59
N GLU A 222 -24.87 0.28 7.68
CA GLU A 222 -24.20 1.50 8.13
C GLU A 222 -23.56 2.20 6.93
N ARG A 223 -23.90 3.48 6.73
CA ARG A 223 -23.54 4.26 5.52
C ARG A 223 -22.98 5.64 5.82
N ASN A 224 -22.86 6.02 7.10
CA ASN A 224 -22.29 7.29 7.53
C ASN A 224 -20.81 7.42 7.12
N GLY A 225 -20.34 8.66 7.03
CA GLY A 225 -18.98 9.01 6.58
C GLY A 225 -18.92 9.50 5.13
N ASP A 226 -17.77 10.10 4.82
CA ASP A 226 -17.41 10.53 3.47
C ASP A 226 -16.99 9.34 2.59
N PHE A 227 -16.75 9.59 1.30
CA PHE A 227 -16.27 8.57 0.38
C PHE A 227 -14.78 8.80 0.05
N PRO A 228 -13.85 8.07 0.69
CA PRO A 228 -12.42 8.36 0.59
C PRO A 228 -11.71 7.73 -0.62
N PHE A 229 -12.45 7.15 -1.58
CA PHE A 229 -11.88 6.39 -2.68
C PHE A 229 -12.00 7.12 -4.02
N ASP A 230 -10.92 7.11 -4.77
CA ASP A 230 -10.86 7.59 -6.15
C ASP A 230 -10.50 6.46 -7.09
N LYS A 231 -11.07 6.50 -8.30
CA LYS A 231 -10.70 5.59 -9.38
C LYS A 231 -9.27 5.85 -9.82
N LYS A 232 -8.52 4.78 -10.14
CA LYS A 232 -7.11 4.84 -10.59
C LYS A 232 -6.12 5.43 -9.57
N LYS A 233 -6.56 5.73 -8.34
CA LYS A 233 -5.66 6.07 -7.24
C LYS A 233 -5.54 4.88 -6.31
N ASN A 234 -4.35 4.61 -5.82
CA ASN A 234 -4.21 3.58 -4.80
C ASN A 234 -4.91 4.03 -3.51
N PHE A 235 -5.37 3.08 -2.71
CA PHE A 235 -5.78 3.31 -1.34
C PHE A 235 -5.01 2.36 -0.43
N ASP A 236 -4.95 2.71 0.85
CA ASP A 236 -4.61 1.81 1.94
C ASP A 236 -5.79 1.73 2.91
N ILE A 237 -6.16 0.52 3.31
CA ILE A 237 -7.14 0.29 4.37
C ILE A 237 -6.47 -0.54 5.46
N LEU A 238 -6.59 -0.07 6.70
CA LEU A 238 -6.21 -0.83 7.89
C LEU A 238 -7.47 -1.15 8.70
N PHE A 239 -7.73 -2.45 8.87
CA PHE A 239 -8.73 -2.96 9.79
C PHE A 239 -8.03 -3.38 11.08
N VAL A 240 -8.48 -2.87 12.22
CA VAL A 240 -7.97 -3.22 13.54
C VAL A 240 -9.11 -3.87 14.32
N CYS A 241 -8.96 -5.15 14.68
CA CYS A 241 -9.94 -5.80 15.53
C CYS A 241 -9.71 -5.36 16.98
N GLU A 242 -10.69 -4.67 17.55
CA GLU A 242 -10.73 -4.34 18.97
C GLU A 242 -11.77 -5.21 19.69
N THR A 243 -11.81 -5.19 21.01
CA THR A 243 -12.76 -6.01 21.80
C THR A 243 -14.22 -5.76 21.44
N GLN A 244 -14.60 -4.52 21.12
CA GLN A 244 -16.01 -4.13 20.89
C GLN A 244 -16.37 -3.94 19.42
N ALA A 245 -15.39 -3.64 18.56
CA ALA A 245 -15.62 -3.26 17.18
C ALA A 245 -14.39 -3.54 16.30
N ILE A 246 -14.58 -3.50 14.99
CA ILE A 246 -13.49 -3.34 14.04
C ILE A 246 -13.33 -1.86 13.75
N GLN A 247 -12.16 -1.30 14.06
CA GLN A 247 -11.80 0.05 13.64
C GLN A 247 -11.27 0.00 12.21
N VAL A 248 -11.66 0.98 11.40
CA VAL A 248 -11.23 1.08 10.00
C VAL A 248 -10.55 2.42 9.79
N TYR A 249 -9.35 2.38 9.23
CA TYR A 249 -8.61 3.54 8.78
C TYR A 249 -8.44 3.46 7.27
N VAL A 250 -8.65 4.57 6.56
CA VAL A 250 -8.41 4.68 5.12
C VAL A 250 -7.37 5.77 4.88
N ASN A 251 -6.29 5.44 4.18
CA ASN A 251 -5.15 6.34 3.93
C ASN A 251 -4.63 7.00 5.23
N ASN A 252 -4.45 6.19 6.28
CA ASN A 252 -4.00 6.58 7.62
C ASN A 252 -4.95 7.52 8.40
N MET A 253 -6.16 7.78 7.89
CA MET A 253 -7.19 8.57 8.59
C MET A 253 -8.24 7.63 9.17
N GLU A 254 -8.69 7.88 10.40
CA GLU A 254 -9.82 7.14 10.97
C GLU A 254 -11.06 7.34 10.10
N PHE A 255 -11.72 6.23 9.75
CA PHE A 255 -12.86 6.23 8.86
C PHE A 255 -14.16 5.86 9.58
N THR A 256 -14.20 4.71 10.27
CA THR A 256 -15.38 4.26 11.01
C THR A 256 -15.00 3.18 12.01
N ASN A 257 -15.88 2.97 12.99
CA ASN A 257 -15.90 1.78 13.84
C ASN A 257 -17.14 0.95 13.48
N PHE A 258 -17.01 -0.37 13.38
CA PHE A 258 -18.11 -1.31 13.14
C PHE A 258 -18.25 -2.26 14.32
N VAL A 259 -19.30 -2.09 15.12
CA VAL A 259 -19.54 -2.91 16.31
C VAL A 259 -19.76 -4.36 15.92
N HIS A 260 -19.12 -5.29 16.63
CA HIS A 260 -19.19 -6.72 16.33
C HIS A 260 -20.63 -7.23 16.37
N ARG A 261 -21.09 -7.81 15.26
CA ARG A 261 -22.38 -8.52 15.17
C ARG A 261 -22.22 -10.04 15.19
N VAL A 262 -21.00 -10.50 14.95
CA VAL A 262 -20.54 -11.88 15.06
C VAL A 262 -19.26 -11.85 15.90
N ALA A 263 -19.05 -12.85 16.74
CA ALA A 263 -17.87 -12.90 17.60
C ALA A 263 -16.59 -12.94 16.74
N PRO A 264 -15.61 -12.05 16.97
CA PRO A 264 -14.41 -11.92 16.13
C PRO A 264 -13.56 -13.20 16.08
N GLU A 265 -13.63 -14.04 17.11
CA GLU A 265 -12.95 -15.34 17.18
C GLU A 265 -13.47 -16.34 16.16
N LYS A 266 -14.69 -16.16 15.65
CA LYS A 266 -15.29 -17.03 14.63
C LYS A 266 -14.92 -16.63 13.20
N ILE A 267 -14.32 -15.45 13.01
CA ILE A 267 -13.92 -14.97 11.68
C ILE A 267 -12.75 -15.82 11.18
N ASP A 268 -13.00 -16.65 10.18
CA ASP A 268 -12.11 -17.73 9.75
C ASP A 268 -11.63 -17.59 8.30
N SER A 269 -12.09 -16.56 7.59
CA SER A 269 -11.69 -16.31 6.22
C SER A 269 -11.86 -14.85 5.80
N LEU A 270 -11.02 -14.43 4.85
CA LEU A 270 -11.09 -13.15 4.17
C LEU A 270 -11.46 -13.40 2.71
N LYS A 271 -12.44 -12.65 2.19
CA LYS A 271 -12.79 -12.62 0.78
C LYS A 271 -12.79 -11.20 0.24
N ILE A 272 -12.09 -10.96 -0.87
CA ILE A 272 -12.03 -9.67 -1.54
C ILE A 272 -12.39 -9.81 -3.01
N GLU A 273 -13.32 -8.99 -3.49
CA GLU A 273 -13.84 -9.06 -4.85
C GLU A 273 -14.32 -7.71 -5.39
N GLY A 274 -14.58 -7.66 -6.69
CA GLY A 274 -15.08 -6.47 -7.40
C GLY A 274 -14.00 -5.70 -8.16
N ASP A 275 -14.27 -4.40 -8.36
CA ASP A 275 -13.64 -3.59 -9.38
C ASP A 275 -12.33 -2.91 -8.92
N LEU A 276 -11.36 -3.70 -8.45
CA LEU A 276 -10.03 -3.21 -8.08
C LEU A 276 -8.91 -4.14 -8.56
N GLU A 277 -7.69 -3.62 -8.66
CA GLU A 277 -6.47 -4.43 -8.58
C GLU A 277 -6.01 -4.47 -7.12
N LEU A 278 -5.83 -5.68 -6.58
CA LEU A 278 -5.23 -5.88 -5.27
C LEU A 278 -3.71 -5.86 -5.40
N GLN A 279 -3.06 -5.08 -4.54
CA GLN A 279 -1.62 -4.85 -4.62
C GLN A 279 -0.85 -5.37 -3.40
N LEU A 280 -1.45 -5.29 -2.21
CA LEU A 280 -0.87 -5.82 -0.98
C LEU A 280 -1.96 -6.25 -0.01
N ILE A 281 -1.74 -7.39 0.63
CA ILE A 281 -2.53 -7.89 1.75
C ILE A 281 -1.53 -8.34 2.81
N HIS A 282 -1.64 -7.77 4.00
CA HIS A 282 -0.78 -8.10 5.13
C HIS A 282 -1.65 -8.30 6.37
N LEU A 283 -1.42 -9.41 7.09
CA LEU A 283 -2.16 -9.80 8.28
C LEU A 283 -1.20 -9.92 9.45
N GLU A 284 -1.46 -9.18 10.53
CA GLU A 284 -0.71 -9.21 11.80
C GLU A 284 -1.59 -9.76 12.93
#